data_AF-A0A317YGW9-F1
#
_entry.id   AF-A0A317YGW9-F1
#
_cell.length_a   1.000
_cell.length_b   1.000
_cell.length_c   1.000
_cell.angle_alpha   90.00
_cell.angle_beta   90.00
_cell.angle_gamma   90.00
#
_symmetry.space_group_name_H-M   'P 1'
#
loop_
_entity.id
_entity.type
_entity.pdbx_description
1 polymer ?
#
loop_
_entity_poly.entity_id
_entity_poly.type
_entity_poly.pdbx_seq_one_letter_code
_entity_poly.pdbx_strand_id
1 'polypeptide(L)'
;MWVEILCGLVVYKIIQRVFFAGGDDASYLADLDSSHSDLCFAVASRLEKLYAGRCFVGLRIPDPDAGERQHIDVVLVTKREVMVVAIKNLSGFVEADKDGNWSCPTDKKHKHEIFPNPVCMYRLMPVLEVNKLAANLQSYLEQRGAKLPDGHIIGRVVLPNPNCRPSYTISTQPEVMLYDQWKDLKTDSKTGLSAWIKGAFTGSRSDMQDSVLQNLHFILSSSPMWDRLELKGDKNVLGEFIEFKGRHEDVQLLKILKRSKESRSGVSQKLELWRQTLEAKGFRLSRSKTEYMKCDFSAMGYEDGDVSLDGQVVPKKDTFRYLGSMLQKEGDIDEDVSHRIKAGWLKWRQAAGVLCDHRVPRKLKGKFYRTAIRPAMLYGAECWPTKRRHVQQLSVAEMRMLRWICGHTRRDRVRNDDIRERVGVAPIEEKLMQHRLRWFGHIQRRPEEAPVHIGIIRRPENVKRGRGRPTLTWTEAVKRDLKEWNIDKELAADRKGWKCAIHVPEP
;
A
#
# COMPACT_ATOMS: atom_id res chain seq x y z
N MET A 1 33.82 -43.66 -3.16
CA MET A 1 32.58 -42.93 -2.83
C MET A 1 32.74 -41.41 -2.81
N TRP A 2 33.32 -40.78 -1.78
CA TRP A 2 33.32 -39.31 -1.68
C TRP A 2 34.03 -38.59 -2.84
N VAL A 3 35.15 -39.14 -3.33
CA VAL A 3 35.88 -38.59 -4.48
C VAL A 3 35.05 -38.67 -5.77
N GLU A 4 34.30 -39.76 -5.99
CA GLU A 4 33.44 -39.91 -7.18
C GLU A 4 32.24 -38.96 -7.13
N ILE A 5 31.68 -38.69 -5.94
CA ILE A 5 30.62 -37.69 -5.77
C ILE A 5 31.18 -36.28 -6.02
N LEU A 6 32.39 -35.97 -5.54
CA LEU A 6 33.02 -34.67 -5.77
C LEU A 6 33.40 -34.47 -7.25
N CYS A 7 34.01 -35.48 -7.89
CA CYS A 7 34.28 -35.49 -9.32
C CYS A 7 32.98 -35.42 -10.13
N GLY A 8 31.93 -36.13 -9.73
CA GLY A 8 30.59 -36.05 -10.34
C GLY A 8 30.00 -34.65 -10.25
N LEU A 9 30.12 -33.96 -9.12
CA LEU A 9 29.67 -32.56 -8.95
C LEU A 9 30.51 -31.56 -9.75
N VAL A 10 31.82 -31.78 -9.84
CA VAL A 10 32.73 -30.93 -10.65
C VAL A 10 32.47 -31.15 -12.14
N VAL A 11 32.35 -32.39 -12.60
CA VAL A 11 31.98 -32.75 -13.98
C VAL A 11 30.58 -32.24 -14.31
N TYR A 12 29.61 -32.36 -13.41
CA TYR A 12 28.27 -31.78 -13.58
C TYR A 12 28.34 -30.25 -13.74
N LYS A 13 29.09 -29.53 -12.88
CA LYS A 13 29.27 -28.08 -13.03
C LYS A 13 30.03 -27.67 -14.30
N ILE A 14 30.97 -28.49 -14.76
CA ILE A 14 31.70 -28.26 -16.02
C ILE A 14 30.78 -28.52 -17.21
N ILE A 15 30.02 -29.62 -17.23
CA ILE A 15 29.00 -29.90 -18.25
C ILE A 15 27.94 -28.79 -18.28
N GLN A 16 27.50 -28.31 -17.10
CA GLN A 16 26.59 -27.16 -17.01
C GLN A 16 27.22 -25.88 -17.57
N ARG A 17 28.52 -25.64 -17.36
CA ARG A 17 29.24 -24.49 -17.93
C ARG A 17 29.64 -24.62 -19.41
N VAL A 18 29.72 -25.83 -19.96
CA VAL A 18 30.22 -26.07 -21.32
C VAL A 18 29.06 -26.34 -22.30
N PHE A 19 28.01 -27.05 -21.87
CA PHE A 19 26.86 -27.37 -22.72
C PHE A 19 25.65 -26.44 -22.50
N PHE A 20 25.59 -25.68 -21.40
CA PHE A 20 24.54 -24.70 -21.13
C PHE A 20 25.05 -23.25 -21.01
N ALA A 21 26.26 -22.95 -21.49
CA ALA A 21 26.73 -21.58 -21.71
C ALA A 21 26.01 -20.96 -22.94
N GLY A 22 24.75 -20.59 -22.75
CA GLY A 22 23.89 -20.11 -23.83
C GLY A 22 22.52 -19.63 -23.35
N GLY A 23 22.49 -18.74 -22.35
CA GLY A 23 21.27 -18.02 -21.96
C GLY A 23 21.05 -17.89 -20.45
N ASP A 24 21.56 -16.82 -19.85
CA ASP A 24 21.35 -16.46 -18.43
C ASP A 24 19.89 -16.03 -18.11
N ASP A 25 18.92 -16.23 -18.99
CA ASP A 25 17.55 -15.68 -18.87
C ASP A 25 16.53 -16.61 -18.14
N ALA A 26 16.94 -17.80 -17.72
CA ALA A 26 16.03 -18.79 -17.10
C ALA A 26 16.16 -18.92 -15.56
N SER A 27 17.28 -18.51 -14.95
CA SER A 27 17.54 -18.67 -13.52
C SER A 27 16.83 -17.63 -12.64
N TYR A 28 16.54 -16.44 -13.17
CA TYR A 28 15.98 -15.31 -12.42
C TYR A 28 14.48 -15.42 -12.08
N LEU A 29 13.77 -16.42 -12.61
CA LEU A 29 12.33 -16.67 -12.35
C LEU A 29 12.08 -17.97 -11.55
N ALA A 30 13.12 -18.64 -11.06
CA ALA A 30 13.01 -19.93 -10.39
C ALA A 30 12.55 -19.84 -8.91
N ASP A 31 12.70 -18.68 -8.26
CA ASP A 31 12.26 -18.47 -6.87
C ASP A 31 10.75 -18.22 -6.81
N LEU A 32 9.99 -19.28 -6.54
CA LEU A 32 8.55 -19.24 -6.23
C LEU A 32 8.21 -18.40 -4.98
N ASP A 33 9.21 -18.13 -4.12
CA ASP A 33 9.13 -17.28 -2.92
C ASP A 33 9.50 -15.79 -3.17
N SER A 34 9.73 -15.39 -4.43
CA SER A 34 10.00 -13.99 -4.79
C SER A 34 8.80 -13.07 -4.53
N SER A 35 9.04 -11.81 -4.14
CA SER A 35 7.94 -10.88 -3.86
C SER A 35 7.25 -10.44 -5.16
N HIS A 36 5.99 -9.98 -5.08
CA HIS A 36 5.29 -9.42 -6.24
C HIS A 36 6.08 -8.28 -6.90
N SER A 37 6.79 -7.47 -6.11
CA SER A 37 7.68 -6.43 -6.63
C SER A 37 8.86 -7.01 -7.41
N ASP A 38 9.55 -8.01 -6.87
CA ASP A 38 10.66 -8.69 -7.56
C ASP A 38 10.20 -9.31 -8.90
N LEU A 39 9.02 -9.94 -8.91
CA LEU A 39 8.41 -10.48 -10.14
C LEU A 39 8.09 -9.38 -11.17
N CYS A 40 7.57 -8.23 -10.74
CA CYS A 40 7.36 -7.10 -11.64
C CYS A 40 8.67 -6.61 -12.30
N PHE A 41 9.77 -6.53 -11.53
CA PHE A 41 11.07 -6.14 -12.09
C PHE A 41 11.69 -7.21 -12.99
N ALA A 42 11.55 -8.50 -12.64
CA ALA A 42 12.04 -9.60 -13.48
C ALA A 42 11.28 -9.68 -14.83
N VAL A 43 9.95 -9.52 -14.81
CA VAL A 43 9.12 -9.45 -16.02
C VAL A 43 9.48 -8.21 -16.85
N ALA A 44 9.61 -7.04 -16.22
CA ALA A 44 10.00 -5.81 -16.90
C ALA A 44 11.37 -5.93 -17.60
N SER A 45 12.41 -6.40 -16.89
CA SER A 45 13.75 -6.55 -17.47
C SER A 45 13.76 -7.50 -18.66
N ARG A 46 13.01 -8.61 -18.59
CA ARG A 46 12.88 -9.54 -19.72
C ARG A 46 12.11 -8.91 -20.90
N LEU A 47 11.06 -8.14 -20.64
CA LEU A 47 10.32 -7.40 -21.68
C LEU A 47 11.20 -6.35 -22.40
N GLU A 48 12.03 -5.60 -21.67
CA GLU A 48 12.98 -4.66 -22.27
C GLU A 48 13.97 -5.35 -23.22
N LYS A 49 14.57 -6.48 -22.78
CA LYS A 49 15.45 -7.30 -23.62
C LYS A 49 14.76 -7.82 -24.88
N LEU A 50 13.53 -8.29 -24.76
CA LEU A 50 12.80 -8.96 -25.86
C LEU A 50 12.30 -7.99 -26.93
N TYR A 51 11.77 -6.83 -26.52
CA TYR A 51 11.09 -5.89 -27.41
C TYR A 51 11.91 -4.65 -27.79
N ALA A 52 13.16 -4.55 -27.31
CA ALA A 52 14.02 -3.37 -27.47
C ALA A 52 13.30 -2.05 -27.07
N GLY A 53 12.46 -2.15 -26.03
CA GLY A 53 11.63 -1.07 -25.52
C GLY A 53 12.06 -0.67 -24.10
N ARG A 54 11.27 0.21 -23.48
CA ARG A 54 11.52 0.70 -22.11
C ARG A 54 10.33 0.41 -21.21
N CYS A 55 10.58 -0.17 -20.05
CA CYS A 55 9.58 -0.47 -19.03
C CYS A 55 9.49 0.61 -17.95
N PHE A 56 8.27 0.77 -17.43
CA PHE A 56 7.94 1.61 -16.28
C PHE A 56 7.17 0.74 -15.29
N VAL A 57 7.75 0.51 -14.11
CA VAL A 57 7.24 -0.46 -13.12
C VAL A 57 6.52 0.27 -11.99
N GLY A 58 5.35 -0.22 -11.58
CA GLY A 58 4.62 0.28 -10.40
C GLY A 58 4.00 1.67 -10.58
N LEU A 59 3.48 1.98 -11.77
CA LEU A 59 2.81 3.26 -12.03
C LEU A 59 1.50 3.38 -11.24
N ARG A 60 1.14 4.63 -10.92
CA ARG A 60 -0.05 5.01 -10.14
C ARG A 60 -0.86 6.08 -10.86
N ILE A 61 -1.50 5.67 -11.94
CA ILE A 61 -2.29 6.54 -12.83
C ILE A 61 -3.61 6.94 -12.15
N PRO A 62 -4.05 8.21 -12.20
CA PRO A 62 -5.38 8.61 -11.74
C PRO A 62 -6.48 7.88 -12.53
N ASP A 63 -7.47 7.27 -11.85
CA ASP A 63 -8.70 6.83 -12.50
C ASP A 63 -9.66 8.05 -12.61
N PRO A 64 -10.08 8.45 -13.83
CA PRO A 64 -10.97 9.60 -14.01
C PRO A 64 -12.36 9.40 -13.40
N ASP A 65 -12.85 8.16 -13.30
CA ASP A 65 -14.18 7.84 -12.77
C ASP A 65 -14.16 7.65 -11.25
N ALA A 66 -13.10 7.04 -10.72
CA ALA A 66 -13.05 6.60 -9.32
C ALA A 66 -12.43 7.60 -8.34
N GLY A 67 -11.71 8.62 -8.82
CA GLY A 67 -11.03 9.61 -7.98
C GLY A 67 -9.84 9.09 -7.16
N GLU A 68 -9.53 7.79 -7.26
CA GLU A 68 -8.34 7.15 -6.67
C GLU A 68 -7.28 6.86 -7.75
N ARG A 69 -6.03 6.61 -7.34
CA ARG A 69 -4.96 6.18 -8.26
C ARG A 69 -4.95 4.66 -8.40
N GLN A 70 -5.10 4.18 -9.63
CA GLN A 70 -4.96 2.77 -9.97
C GLN A 70 -3.49 2.37 -10.12
N HIS A 71 -3.19 1.14 -9.72
CA HIS A 71 -1.86 0.55 -9.88
C HIS A 71 -1.73 -0.15 -11.23
N ILE A 72 -0.62 0.07 -11.91
CA ILE A 72 -0.20 -0.72 -13.08
C ILE A 72 1.13 -1.39 -12.73
N ASP A 73 1.20 -2.72 -12.85
CA ASP A 73 2.40 -3.49 -12.49
C ASP A 73 3.58 -3.10 -13.39
N VAL A 74 3.41 -3.19 -14.72
CA VAL A 74 4.42 -2.78 -15.73
C VAL A 74 3.75 -2.13 -16.94
N VAL A 75 4.33 -1.03 -17.44
CA VAL A 75 4.05 -0.47 -18.77
C VAL A 75 5.31 -0.58 -19.62
N LEU A 76 5.26 -1.33 -20.73
CA LEU A 76 6.32 -1.38 -21.74
C LEU A 76 5.98 -0.41 -22.87
N VAL A 77 6.92 0.47 -23.24
CA VAL A 77 6.83 1.29 -24.46
C VAL A 77 7.81 0.74 -25.49
N THR A 78 7.27 0.35 -26.65
CA THR A 78 8.04 -0.08 -27.83
C THR A 78 7.90 0.97 -28.94
N LYS A 79 8.61 0.79 -30.07
CA LYS A 79 8.40 1.62 -31.26
C LYS A 79 7.00 1.53 -31.87
N ARG A 80 6.21 0.49 -31.61
CA ARG A 80 4.91 0.24 -32.29
C ARG A 80 3.70 0.35 -31.40
N GLU A 81 3.85 0.05 -30.12
CA GLU A 81 2.76 0.02 -29.16
C GLU A 81 3.24 0.20 -27.72
N VAL A 82 2.28 0.57 -26.86
CA VAL A 82 2.40 0.64 -25.41
C VAL A 82 1.64 -0.55 -24.81
N MET A 83 2.33 -1.40 -24.07
CA MET A 83 1.75 -2.60 -23.47
C MET A 83 1.58 -2.41 -21.97
N VAL A 84 0.33 -2.45 -21.50
CA VAL A 84 -0.04 -2.48 -20.08
C VAL A 84 -0.08 -3.93 -19.64
N VAL A 85 0.85 -4.30 -18.75
CA VAL A 85 1.06 -5.67 -18.31
C VAL A 85 0.61 -5.79 -16.85
N ALA A 86 -0.39 -6.65 -16.62
CA ALA A 86 -0.81 -7.08 -15.30
C ALA A 86 -0.17 -8.43 -14.99
N ILE A 87 0.51 -8.56 -13.85
CA ILE A 87 1.28 -9.76 -13.49
C ILE A 87 0.50 -10.50 -12.41
N LYS A 88 0.16 -11.77 -12.65
CA LYS A 88 -0.61 -12.57 -11.68
C LYS A 88 0.18 -13.84 -11.32
N ASN A 89 0.82 -13.84 -10.16
CA ASN A 89 1.54 -15.00 -9.62
C ASN A 89 0.58 -16.07 -9.07
N LEU A 90 -0.18 -16.71 -9.95
CA LEU A 90 -1.12 -17.79 -9.63
C LEU A 90 -0.44 -19.16 -9.64
N SER A 91 -0.94 -20.13 -8.88
CA SER A 91 -0.50 -21.52 -8.94
C SER A 91 -1.64 -22.47 -8.59
N GLY A 92 -1.56 -23.72 -9.05
CA GLY A 92 -2.66 -24.68 -9.01
C GLY A 92 -3.59 -24.52 -10.22
N PHE A 93 -4.70 -25.25 -10.21
CA PHE A 93 -5.72 -25.19 -11.27
C PHE A 93 -6.51 -23.88 -11.18
N VAL A 94 -6.63 -23.15 -12.28
CA VAL A 94 -7.39 -21.88 -12.36
C VAL A 94 -8.51 -22.02 -13.39
N GLU A 95 -9.76 -21.82 -12.99
CA GLU A 95 -10.93 -21.82 -13.87
C GLU A 95 -11.54 -20.42 -13.96
N ALA A 96 -11.92 -20.01 -15.18
CA ALA A 96 -12.79 -18.87 -15.42
C ALA A 96 -14.27 -19.30 -15.36
N ASP A 97 -15.08 -18.59 -14.58
CA ASP A 97 -16.53 -18.73 -14.61
C ASP A 97 -17.17 -18.04 -15.83
N LYS A 98 -18.49 -18.23 -16.01
CA LYS A 98 -19.25 -17.65 -17.14
C LYS A 98 -19.22 -16.13 -17.20
N ASP A 99 -18.98 -15.47 -16.06
CA ASP A 99 -18.90 -14.02 -15.95
C ASP A 99 -17.46 -13.52 -16.23
N GLY A 100 -16.52 -14.42 -16.56
CA GLY A 100 -15.11 -14.13 -16.81
C GLY A 100 -14.23 -14.05 -15.56
N ASN A 101 -14.73 -14.41 -14.38
CA ASN A 101 -13.94 -14.36 -13.16
C ASN A 101 -13.08 -15.60 -13.00
N TRP A 102 -11.79 -15.40 -12.71
CA TRP A 102 -10.85 -16.47 -12.43
C TRP A 102 -10.93 -16.86 -10.96
N SER A 103 -10.89 -18.17 -10.70
CA SER A 103 -10.90 -18.79 -9.37
C SER A 103 -10.12 -20.10 -9.43
N CYS A 104 -9.66 -20.65 -8.30
CA CYS A 104 -9.12 -22.02 -8.28
C CYS A 104 -10.20 -22.94 -7.69
N PRO A 105 -10.63 -24.00 -8.39
CA PRO A 105 -11.57 -24.97 -7.84
C PRO A 105 -10.97 -25.64 -6.58
N THR A 106 -11.77 -25.77 -5.53
CA THR A 106 -11.44 -26.65 -4.40
C THR A 106 -12.20 -27.96 -4.55
N ASP A 107 -11.44 -29.05 -4.67
CA ASP A 107 -11.99 -30.38 -4.93
C ASP A 107 -12.91 -30.85 -3.79
N LYS A 108 -14.14 -31.23 -4.12
CA LYS A 108 -15.20 -31.50 -3.13
C LYS A 108 -15.18 -32.92 -2.53
N LYS A 109 -14.16 -33.75 -2.80
CA LYS A 109 -14.25 -35.21 -2.51
C LYS A 109 -13.21 -35.87 -1.62
N HIS A 110 -12.02 -35.31 -1.38
CA HIS A 110 -11.05 -35.96 -0.46
C HIS A 110 -10.54 -35.01 0.63
N LYS A 111 -10.66 -35.47 1.88
CA LYS A 111 -9.91 -34.96 3.03
C LYS A 111 -8.49 -35.55 2.98
N HIS A 112 -7.55 -34.82 3.59
CA HIS A 112 -6.10 -35.09 3.73
C HIS A 112 -5.21 -34.51 2.60
N GLU A 113 -4.05 -33.98 3.03
CA GLU A 113 -2.86 -33.55 2.25
C GLU A 113 -2.89 -32.21 1.44
N ILE A 114 -2.63 -31.09 2.15
CA ILE A 114 -1.35 -30.31 2.10
C ILE A 114 -0.58 -30.40 0.74
N PHE A 115 -0.20 -29.37 -0.04
CA PHE A 115 0.08 -27.90 0.09
C PHE A 115 -0.13 -27.19 -1.31
N PRO A 116 0.38 -25.98 -1.65
CA PRO A 116 0.25 -24.64 -1.04
C PRO A 116 -0.30 -23.54 -2.00
N ASN A 117 -0.32 -22.29 -1.51
CA ASN A 117 -0.54 -21.00 -2.19
C ASN A 117 -2.00 -20.51 -2.39
N PRO A 118 -2.46 -19.46 -1.69
CA PRO A 118 -3.88 -19.08 -1.65
C PRO A 118 -4.10 -17.65 -2.18
N VAL A 119 -3.87 -17.45 -3.49
CA VAL A 119 -4.34 -16.26 -4.23
C VAL A 119 -5.81 -16.43 -4.68
N CYS A 120 -6.26 -17.67 -4.83
CA CYS A 120 -7.55 -18.06 -5.38
C CYS A 120 -8.70 -18.17 -4.37
N MET A 121 -9.00 -17.11 -3.61
CA MET A 121 -10.27 -17.04 -2.86
C MET A 121 -11.06 -15.74 -3.04
N TYR A 122 -10.75 -15.01 -4.12
CA TYR A 122 -11.56 -13.91 -4.62
C TYR A 122 -11.70 -14.07 -6.14
N ARG A 123 -12.93 -13.87 -6.64
CA ARG A 123 -13.18 -13.63 -8.07
C ARG A 123 -12.29 -12.46 -8.52
N LEU A 124 -11.46 -12.68 -9.52
CA LEU A 124 -10.66 -11.66 -10.22
C LEU A 124 -11.08 -11.64 -11.68
N MET A 125 -11.04 -10.49 -12.36
CA MET A 125 -11.26 -10.42 -13.81
C MET A 125 -10.02 -9.84 -14.51
N PRO A 126 -8.88 -10.56 -14.55
CA PRO A 126 -7.59 -9.96 -14.94
C PRO A 126 -7.59 -9.30 -16.32
N VAL A 127 -8.31 -9.87 -17.28
CA VAL A 127 -8.42 -9.33 -18.66
C VAL A 127 -9.26 -8.05 -18.69
N LEU A 128 -10.39 -8.00 -17.98
CA LEU A 128 -11.19 -6.78 -17.87
C LEU A 128 -10.44 -5.69 -17.07
N GLU A 129 -9.76 -6.07 -15.99
CA GLU A 129 -8.90 -5.19 -15.19
C GLU A 129 -7.81 -4.56 -16.06
N VAL A 130 -7.03 -5.35 -16.80
CA VAL A 130 -5.91 -4.81 -17.60
C VAL A 130 -6.39 -3.96 -18.79
N ASN A 131 -7.53 -4.29 -19.39
CA ASN A 131 -8.13 -3.49 -20.44
C ASN A 131 -8.68 -2.15 -19.90
N LYS A 132 -9.26 -2.13 -18.68
CA LYS A 132 -9.60 -0.85 -18.01
C LYS A 132 -8.34 -0.03 -17.69
N LEU A 133 -7.26 -0.67 -17.21
CA LEU A 133 -5.99 0.02 -16.95
C LEU A 133 -5.38 0.60 -18.24
N ALA A 134 -5.50 -0.09 -19.37
CA ALA A 134 -5.06 0.40 -20.68
C ALA A 134 -5.86 1.63 -21.13
N ALA A 135 -7.20 1.62 -21.02
CA ALA A 135 -8.05 2.77 -21.33
C ALA A 135 -7.77 3.97 -20.41
N ASN A 136 -7.58 3.73 -19.11
CA ASN A 136 -7.25 4.79 -18.15
C ASN A 136 -5.84 5.37 -18.40
N LEU A 137 -4.88 4.54 -18.81
CA LEU A 137 -3.57 5.01 -19.26
C LEU A 137 -3.69 5.85 -20.55
N GLN A 138 -4.52 5.44 -21.52
CA GLN A 138 -4.76 6.21 -22.74
C GLN A 138 -5.29 7.61 -22.41
N SER A 139 -6.36 7.70 -21.62
CA SER A 139 -6.93 8.99 -21.20
C SER A 139 -5.90 9.87 -20.48
N TYR A 140 -5.06 9.28 -19.61
CA TYR A 140 -3.99 10.00 -18.91
C TYR A 140 -2.89 10.54 -19.83
N LEU A 141 -2.48 9.76 -20.85
CA LEU A 141 -1.49 10.18 -21.84
C LEU A 141 -2.06 11.28 -22.75
N GLU A 142 -3.31 11.15 -23.19
CA GLU A 142 -4.02 12.15 -23.98
C GLU A 142 -4.16 13.49 -23.23
N GLN A 143 -4.56 13.46 -21.94
CA GLN A 143 -4.62 14.65 -21.07
C GLN A 143 -3.25 15.34 -20.89
N ARG A 144 -2.15 14.63 -21.15
CA ARG A 144 -0.77 15.16 -21.11
C ARG A 144 -0.18 15.44 -22.50
N GLY A 145 -1.00 15.43 -23.55
CA GLY A 145 -0.59 15.79 -24.91
C GLY A 145 0.11 14.69 -25.70
N ALA A 146 0.08 13.43 -25.23
CA ALA A 146 0.50 12.27 -26.00
C ALA A 146 -0.71 11.50 -26.51
N LYS A 147 -1.39 12.04 -27.52
CA LYS A 147 -2.51 11.36 -28.18
C LYS A 147 -1.99 10.23 -29.07
N LEU A 148 -2.41 9.01 -28.79
CA LEU A 148 -2.13 7.82 -29.57
C LEU A 148 -3.38 7.43 -30.38
N PRO A 149 -3.24 6.90 -31.62
CA PRO A 149 -4.39 6.35 -32.35
C PRO A 149 -4.92 5.09 -31.66
N ASP A 150 -6.21 4.82 -31.80
CA ASP A 150 -6.87 3.72 -31.08
C ASP A 150 -6.19 2.37 -31.30
N GLY A 151 -6.14 1.59 -30.21
CA GLY A 151 -5.49 0.28 -30.16
C GLY A 151 -3.97 0.28 -29.98
N HIS A 152 -3.26 1.41 -30.10
CA HIS A 152 -1.81 1.48 -29.84
C HIS A 152 -1.45 1.22 -28.37
N ILE A 153 -2.42 1.24 -27.47
CA ILE A 153 -2.28 0.74 -26.10
C ILE A 153 -3.01 -0.59 -25.98
N ILE A 154 -2.31 -1.63 -25.51
CA ILE A 154 -2.87 -2.98 -25.35
C ILE A 154 -2.74 -3.50 -23.92
N GLY A 155 -3.75 -4.22 -23.44
CA GLY A 155 -3.71 -4.95 -22.17
C GLY A 155 -3.18 -6.37 -22.34
N ARG A 156 -2.33 -6.82 -21.40
CA ARG A 156 -1.82 -8.20 -21.32
C ARG A 156 -1.73 -8.69 -19.89
N VAL A 157 -2.11 -9.95 -19.66
CA VAL A 157 -1.99 -10.64 -18.36
C VAL A 157 -0.88 -11.67 -18.46
N VAL A 158 0.18 -11.54 -17.66
CA VAL A 158 1.29 -12.51 -17.63
C VAL A 158 1.15 -13.44 -16.44
N LEU A 159 1.27 -14.74 -16.69
CA LEU A 159 1.30 -15.81 -15.71
C LEU A 159 2.73 -16.40 -15.62
N PRO A 160 3.65 -15.78 -14.88
CA PRO A 160 5.06 -16.17 -14.87
C PRO A 160 5.36 -17.41 -14.01
N ASN A 161 4.35 -18.06 -13.44
CA ASN A 161 4.52 -19.16 -12.50
C ASN A 161 4.33 -20.54 -13.19
N PRO A 162 5.33 -21.43 -13.17
CA PRO A 162 5.25 -22.76 -13.81
C PRO A 162 4.19 -23.68 -13.19
N ASN A 163 3.78 -23.42 -11.96
CA ASN A 163 2.78 -24.22 -11.25
C ASN A 163 1.33 -23.76 -11.56
N CYS A 164 1.13 -22.73 -12.38
CA CYS A 164 -0.19 -22.29 -12.81
C CYS A 164 -0.75 -23.25 -13.88
N ARG A 165 -1.95 -23.79 -13.65
CA ARG A 165 -2.67 -24.68 -14.59
C ARG A 165 -4.01 -24.05 -14.98
N PRO A 166 -4.02 -23.06 -15.88
CA PRO A 166 -5.26 -22.41 -16.30
C PRO A 166 -6.13 -23.33 -17.16
N SER A 167 -7.44 -23.18 -17.03
CA SER A 167 -8.43 -23.91 -17.83
C SER A 167 -8.36 -23.49 -19.29
N TYR A 168 -8.95 -24.32 -20.17
CA TYR A 168 -9.03 -24.02 -21.61
C TYR A 168 -9.54 -22.61 -21.89
N THR A 169 -10.62 -22.19 -21.22
CA THR A 169 -11.23 -20.86 -21.34
C THR A 169 -10.25 -19.70 -21.10
N ILE A 170 -9.32 -19.85 -20.16
CA ILE A 170 -8.28 -18.86 -19.87
C ILE A 170 -7.15 -18.97 -20.91
N SER A 171 -6.72 -20.19 -21.20
CA SER A 171 -5.63 -20.48 -22.15
C SER A 171 -5.92 -20.05 -23.59
N THR A 172 -7.20 -19.87 -23.96
CA THR A 172 -7.63 -19.35 -25.27
C THR A 172 -7.77 -17.82 -25.33
N GLN A 173 -7.61 -17.09 -24.23
CA GLN A 173 -7.75 -15.62 -24.24
C GLN A 173 -6.49 -14.95 -24.83
N PRO A 174 -6.61 -14.13 -25.89
CA PRO A 174 -5.46 -13.55 -26.58
C PRO A 174 -4.69 -12.51 -25.74
N GLU A 175 -5.30 -11.99 -24.67
CA GLU A 175 -4.64 -11.11 -23.72
C GLU A 175 -3.77 -11.86 -22.70
N VAL A 176 -3.88 -13.19 -22.60
CA VAL A 176 -3.23 -13.98 -21.55
C VAL A 176 -1.97 -14.67 -22.07
N MET A 177 -0.83 -14.40 -21.41
CA MET A 177 0.43 -15.12 -21.63
C MET A 177 0.61 -16.20 -20.54
N LEU A 178 0.63 -17.45 -20.98
CA LEU A 178 0.93 -18.62 -20.15
C LEU A 178 2.42 -18.73 -19.84
N TYR A 179 2.78 -19.52 -18.82
CA TYR A 179 4.18 -19.71 -18.42
C TYR A 179 5.06 -20.22 -19.57
N ASP A 180 4.61 -21.22 -20.32
CA ASP A 180 5.42 -21.79 -21.42
C ASP A 180 5.62 -20.78 -22.55
N GLN A 181 4.57 -20.04 -22.91
CA GLN A 181 4.62 -18.96 -23.90
C GLN A 181 5.57 -17.84 -23.45
N TRP A 182 5.54 -17.48 -22.17
CA TRP A 182 6.42 -16.48 -21.55
C TRP A 182 7.88 -16.93 -21.48
N LYS A 183 8.12 -18.20 -21.14
CA LYS A 183 9.44 -18.83 -21.03
C LYS A 183 10.12 -18.99 -22.40
N ASP A 184 9.36 -19.39 -23.41
CA ASP A 184 9.87 -19.67 -24.76
C ASP A 184 9.87 -18.42 -25.67
N LEU A 185 9.43 -17.26 -25.16
CA LEU A 185 9.55 -15.97 -25.83
C LEU A 185 11.05 -15.60 -25.97
N LYS A 186 11.54 -15.61 -27.22
CA LYS A 186 12.94 -15.35 -27.60
C LYS A 186 13.07 -14.00 -28.34
N THR A 187 14.26 -13.42 -28.30
CA THR A 187 14.64 -12.29 -29.15
C THR A 187 14.70 -12.73 -30.62
N ASP A 188 14.17 -11.89 -31.52
CA ASP A 188 14.17 -12.15 -32.97
C ASP A 188 15.59 -12.04 -33.56
N SER A 189 16.36 -13.13 -33.46
CA SER A 189 17.42 -13.39 -34.43
C SER A 189 16.75 -13.73 -35.76
N LYS A 190 17.05 -12.96 -36.82
CA LYS A 190 16.56 -13.20 -38.19
C LYS A 190 16.58 -14.70 -38.53
N THR A 191 15.48 -15.18 -39.13
CA THR A 191 15.14 -16.56 -39.55
C THR A 191 14.53 -17.51 -38.51
N GLY A 192 13.19 -17.61 -38.52
CA GLY A 192 12.51 -18.91 -38.51
C GLY A 192 11.95 -19.48 -37.21
N LEU A 193 10.95 -18.82 -36.60
CA LEU A 193 9.87 -19.36 -35.71
C LEU A 193 9.12 -18.14 -35.12
N SER A 194 7.80 -18.07 -34.91
CA SER A 194 6.66 -18.85 -35.40
C SER A 194 5.54 -17.86 -35.83
N ALA A 195 4.69 -18.22 -36.81
CA ALA A 195 3.74 -17.27 -37.40
C ALA A 195 2.68 -16.74 -36.41
N TRP A 196 2.38 -17.48 -35.34
CA TRP A 196 1.40 -17.09 -34.33
C TRP A 196 1.89 -15.94 -33.42
N ILE A 197 3.19 -15.88 -33.11
CA ILE A 197 3.77 -14.80 -32.28
C ILE A 197 3.63 -13.44 -32.97
N LYS A 198 3.79 -13.39 -34.30
CA LYS A 198 3.53 -12.17 -35.09
C LYS A 198 2.07 -11.70 -35.00
N GLY A 199 1.12 -12.62 -34.90
CA GLY A 199 -0.29 -12.28 -34.72
C GLY A 199 -0.62 -11.75 -33.32
N ALA A 200 0.10 -12.19 -32.28
CA ALA A 200 -0.19 -11.86 -30.88
C ALA A 200 0.44 -10.52 -30.40
N PHE A 201 1.57 -10.11 -31.00
CA PHE A 201 2.37 -8.95 -30.56
C PHE A 201 2.77 -7.97 -31.68
N THR A 202 2.40 -8.23 -32.93
CA THR A 202 2.52 -7.22 -33.99
C THR A 202 1.22 -7.09 -34.75
N GLY A 203 0.37 -6.16 -34.29
CA GLY A 203 -0.55 -5.50 -35.21
C GLY A 203 0.27 -4.92 -36.38
N SER A 204 -0.29 -4.94 -37.59
CA SER A 204 0.31 -4.34 -38.79
C SER A 204 0.30 -2.81 -38.69
N ARG A 205 1.11 -2.27 -37.78
CA ARG A 205 1.18 -0.86 -37.40
C ARG A 205 2.53 -0.30 -37.80
N SER A 206 2.50 0.89 -38.39
CA SER A 206 3.68 1.71 -38.61
C SER A 206 4.34 2.04 -37.27
N ASP A 207 5.66 2.11 -37.25
CA ASP A 207 6.40 2.60 -36.08
C ASP A 207 5.93 4.04 -35.73
N MET A 208 5.77 4.31 -34.43
CA MET A 208 5.46 5.65 -33.91
C MET A 208 6.62 6.61 -34.19
N GLN A 209 6.30 7.88 -34.44
CA GLN A 209 7.31 8.92 -34.60
C GLN A 209 8.17 9.06 -33.34
N ASP A 210 9.47 9.29 -33.51
CA ASP A 210 10.41 9.42 -32.38
C ASP A 210 10.04 10.57 -31.42
N SER A 211 9.37 11.63 -31.92
CA SER A 211 8.79 12.71 -31.10
C SER A 211 7.71 12.22 -30.14
N VAL A 212 6.84 11.31 -30.59
CA VAL A 212 5.80 10.68 -29.77
C VAL A 212 6.44 9.73 -28.76
N LEU A 213 7.43 8.93 -29.15
CA LEU A 213 8.17 8.05 -28.25
C LEU A 213 8.89 8.82 -27.12
N GLN A 214 9.55 9.93 -27.46
CA GLN A 214 10.18 10.81 -26.47
C GLN A 214 9.14 11.42 -25.52
N ASN A 215 7.99 11.87 -26.03
CA ASN A 215 6.90 12.42 -25.20
C ASN A 215 6.31 11.36 -24.26
N LEU A 216 6.06 10.13 -24.75
CA LEU A 216 5.62 9.00 -23.93
C LEU A 216 6.63 8.69 -22.82
N HIS A 217 7.92 8.59 -23.14
CA HIS A 217 8.95 8.35 -22.14
C HIS A 217 9.02 9.46 -21.09
N PHE A 218 8.90 10.73 -21.50
CA PHE A 218 8.88 11.87 -20.58
C PHE A 218 7.65 11.85 -19.65
N ILE A 219 6.46 11.61 -20.19
CA ILE A 219 5.22 11.54 -19.40
C ILE A 219 5.27 10.36 -18.43
N LEU A 220 5.68 9.18 -18.86
CA LEU A 220 5.75 7.99 -18.00
C LEU A 220 6.86 8.10 -16.94
N SER A 221 8.01 8.71 -17.26
CA SER A 221 9.06 8.98 -16.25
C SER A 221 8.67 10.03 -15.22
N SER A 222 7.72 10.91 -15.54
CA SER A 222 7.17 11.94 -14.65
C SER A 222 5.78 11.59 -14.09
N SER A 223 5.32 10.36 -14.34
CA SER A 223 4.06 9.85 -13.82
C SER A 223 4.18 9.50 -12.34
N PRO A 224 3.10 9.58 -11.55
CA PRO A 224 3.13 9.05 -10.19
C PRO A 224 3.42 7.55 -10.23
N MET A 225 4.35 7.09 -9.41
CA MET A 225 4.70 5.68 -9.22
C MET A 225 4.85 5.39 -7.72
N TRP A 226 5.01 4.12 -7.36
CA TRP A 226 5.52 3.77 -6.04
C TRP A 226 6.99 4.18 -5.89
N ASP A 227 7.39 4.47 -4.66
CA ASP A 227 8.80 4.61 -4.31
C ASP A 227 9.47 3.23 -4.44
N ARG A 228 10.64 3.18 -5.11
CA ARG A 228 11.44 1.96 -5.27
C ARG A 228 12.52 1.92 -4.19
N LEU A 229 12.57 0.83 -3.43
CA LEU A 229 13.64 0.54 -2.48
C LEU A 229 14.43 -0.68 -2.97
N GLU A 230 15.70 -0.45 -3.29
CA GLU A 230 16.66 -1.52 -3.63
C GLU A 230 17.31 -2.02 -2.33
N LEU A 231 17.21 -3.33 -2.09
CA LEU A 231 17.74 -4.02 -0.92
C LEU A 231 18.97 -4.86 -1.30
N LYS A 232 19.83 -5.16 -0.31
CA LYS A 232 20.99 -6.05 -0.52
C LYS A 232 20.55 -7.41 -1.06
N GLY A 233 21.22 -7.86 -2.13
CA GLY A 233 20.90 -9.11 -2.83
C GLY A 233 19.83 -8.93 -3.91
N ASP A 234 19.87 -7.81 -4.63
CA ASP A 234 19.06 -7.46 -5.82
C ASP A 234 17.54 -7.52 -5.65
N LYS A 235 17.07 -7.48 -4.40
CA LYS A 235 15.63 -7.45 -4.06
C LYS A 235 15.08 -6.05 -4.16
N ASN A 236 13.93 -5.92 -4.81
CA ASN A 236 13.28 -4.64 -5.08
C ASN A 236 11.91 -4.61 -4.41
N VAL A 237 11.64 -3.58 -3.62
CA VAL A 237 10.32 -3.37 -3.01
C VAL A 237 9.69 -2.09 -3.54
N LEU A 238 8.41 -2.14 -3.88
CA LEU A 238 7.60 -0.99 -4.24
C LEU A 238 6.67 -0.61 -3.08
N GLY A 239 6.61 0.66 -2.71
CA GLY A 239 5.74 1.15 -1.63
C GLY A 239 5.61 2.66 -1.56
N GLU A 240 4.88 3.16 -0.55
CA GLU A 240 4.97 4.56 -0.11
C GLU A 240 6.03 4.62 1.00
N PHE A 241 7.29 4.89 0.62
CA PHE A 241 8.44 4.96 1.53
C PHE A 241 8.68 6.40 1.96
N ILE A 242 7.79 6.92 2.81
CA ILE A 242 7.94 8.25 3.42
C ILE A 242 9.01 8.21 4.54
N GLU A 243 10.28 8.07 4.16
CA GLU A 243 11.42 8.37 5.04
C GLU A 243 11.82 9.85 4.91
N PHE A 244 11.15 10.73 5.65
CA PHE A 244 11.69 12.06 5.94
C PHE A 244 12.56 12.02 7.20
N LYS A 245 13.85 11.72 7.04
CA LYS A 245 14.88 12.02 8.06
C LYS A 245 15.39 13.44 7.81
N GLY A 246 14.56 14.43 8.19
CA GLY A 246 14.87 15.85 7.99
C GLY A 246 16.17 16.30 8.65
N ARG A 247 16.82 17.32 8.09
CA ARG A 247 18.03 17.91 8.67
C ARG A 247 17.71 18.63 9.98
N HIS A 248 18.72 18.85 10.81
CA HIS A 248 18.56 19.59 12.06
C HIS A 248 18.05 21.03 11.82
N GLU A 249 18.40 21.63 10.68
CA GLU A 249 17.88 22.90 10.17
C GLU A 249 16.38 22.83 9.85
N ASP A 250 15.92 21.78 9.15
CA ASP A 250 14.50 21.55 8.87
C ASP A 250 13.71 21.38 10.19
N VAL A 251 14.30 20.75 11.20
CA VAL A 251 13.72 20.63 12.56
C VAL A 251 13.68 21.99 13.29
N GLN A 252 14.63 22.91 13.06
CA GLN A 252 14.53 24.28 13.57
C GLN A 252 13.45 25.09 12.84
N LEU A 253 13.34 24.98 11.51
CA LEU A 253 12.26 25.59 10.74
C LEU A 253 10.89 25.05 11.19
N LEU A 254 10.77 23.75 11.48
CA LEU A 254 9.55 23.14 12.04
C LEU A 254 9.25 23.56 13.50
N LYS A 255 10.25 24.00 14.28
CA LYS A 255 10.04 24.65 15.59
C LYS A 255 9.57 26.11 15.45
N ILE A 256 10.06 26.83 14.44
CA ILE A 256 9.59 28.18 14.08
C ILE A 256 8.16 28.13 13.50
N LEU A 257 7.80 26.99 12.89
CA LEU A 257 6.43 26.56 12.60
C LEU A 257 5.66 26.23 13.91
N LYS A 258 5.61 27.22 14.82
CA LYS A 258 4.49 27.39 15.74
C LYS A 258 3.22 27.16 14.92
N ARG A 259 2.35 26.29 15.43
CA ARG A 259 0.95 26.25 14.99
C ARG A 259 0.23 27.47 15.54
N SER A 260 0.65 28.64 15.07
CA SER A 260 0.00 29.91 15.36
C SER A 260 -1.43 29.85 14.85
N LYS A 261 -2.29 30.67 15.47
CA LYS A 261 -3.55 31.10 14.90
C LYS A 261 -3.25 32.04 13.72
N GLU A 262 -2.81 31.48 12.61
CA GLU A 262 -2.53 32.20 11.36
C GLU A 262 -3.85 32.64 10.73
N SER A 263 -3.95 33.90 10.34
CA SER A 263 -5.05 34.40 9.52
C SER A 263 -5.00 33.80 8.11
N ARG A 264 -6.10 33.89 7.35
CA ARG A 264 -6.12 33.53 5.92
C ARG A 264 -5.02 34.26 5.15
N SER A 265 -4.85 35.57 5.42
CA SER A 265 -3.82 36.40 4.79
C SER A 265 -2.40 35.93 5.10
N GLY A 266 -2.11 35.53 6.34
CA GLY A 266 -0.81 34.97 6.72
C GLY A 266 -0.50 33.65 6.01
N VAL A 267 -1.49 32.79 5.82
CA VAL A 267 -1.34 31.54 5.06
C VAL A 267 -1.06 31.82 3.58
N SER A 268 -1.82 32.70 2.92
CA SER A 268 -1.58 33.08 1.52
C SER A 268 -0.20 33.72 1.33
N GLN A 269 0.20 34.64 2.21
CA GLN A 269 1.51 35.30 2.14
C GLN A 269 2.67 34.30 2.31
N LYS A 270 2.54 33.32 3.21
CA LYS A 270 3.55 32.27 3.39
C LYS A 270 3.62 31.31 2.20
N LEU A 271 2.49 30.95 1.60
CA LEU A 271 2.46 30.11 0.39
C LEU A 271 3.14 30.81 -0.80
N GLU A 272 2.91 32.11 -0.97
CA GLU A 272 3.54 32.91 -2.01
C GLU A 272 5.06 33.08 -1.77
N LEU A 273 5.47 33.34 -0.52
CA LEU A 273 6.90 33.36 -0.14
C LEU A 273 7.58 32.00 -0.39
N TRP A 274 6.90 30.89 -0.10
CA TRP A 274 7.41 29.54 -0.38
C TRP A 274 7.51 29.29 -1.88
N ARG A 275 6.53 29.73 -2.68
CA ARG A 275 6.56 29.66 -4.14
C ARG A 275 7.82 30.32 -4.70
N GLN A 276 8.04 31.58 -4.35
CA GLN A 276 9.19 32.37 -4.78
C GLN A 276 10.52 31.74 -4.34
N THR A 277 10.61 31.29 -3.08
CA THR A 277 11.82 30.67 -2.52
C THR A 277 12.16 29.33 -3.19
N LEU A 278 11.15 28.54 -3.56
CA LEU A 278 11.31 27.25 -4.23
C LEU A 278 11.65 27.43 -5.71
N GLU A 279 10.97 28.35 -6.40
CA GLU A 279 11.21 28.64 -7.82
C GLU A 279 12.61 29.23 -8.04
N ALA A 280 13.09 30.11 -7.15
CA ALA A 280 14.47 30.61 -7.15
C ALA A 280 15.53 29.49 -6.99
N LYS A 281 15.13 28.31 -6.51
CA LYS A 281 15.96 27.10 -6.39
C LYS A 281 15.62 26.03 -7.43
N GLY A 282 14.82 26.36 -8.45
CA GLY A 282 14.43 25.43 -9.53
C GLY A 282 13.30 24.45 -9.19
N PHE A 283 12.68 24.56 -8.01
CA PHE A 283 11.55 23.72 -7.60
C PHE A 283 10.20 24.40 -7.89
N ARG A 284 9.13 23.61 -8.07
CA ARG A 284 7.76 24.12 -8.24
C ARG A 284 6.80 23.46 -7.26
N LEU A 285 5.89 24.26 -6.69
CA LEU A 285 4.80 23.74 -5.86
C LEU A 285 3.76 23.02 -6.73
N SER A 286 3.37 21.82 -6.31
CA SER A 286 2.42 20.97 -7.05
C SER A 286 0.98 21.42 -6.75
N ARG A 287 0.39 22.22 -7.65
CA ARG A 287 -0.98 22.76 -7.51
C ARG A 287 -2.05 21.70 -7.21
N SER A 288 -1.89 20.47 -7.72
CA SER A 288 -2.80 19.33 -7.48
C SER A 288 -2.54 18.57 -6.16
N LYS A 289 -1.48 18.89 -5.42
CA LYS A 289 -1.19 18.36 -4.07
C LYS A 289 -1.31 19.43 -2.98
N THR A 290 -1.22 20.71 -3.35
CA THR A 290 -1.42 21.83 -2.43
C THR A 290 -2.90 22.00 -2.17
N GLU A 291 -3.31 21.76 -0.93
CA GLU A 291 -4.68 21.91 -0.44
C GLU A 291 -4.61 22.64 0.91
N TYR A 292 -5.69 23.30 1.33
CA TYR A 292 -5.75 23.92 2.66
C TYR A 292 -6.99 23.49 3.43
N MET A 293 -6.88 23.43 4.76
CA MET A 293 -7.97 23.11 5.67
C MET A 293 -8.15 24.29 6.65
N LYS A 294 -9.36 24.84 6.73
CA LYS A 294 -9.72 25.88 7.69
C LYS A 294 -10.32 25.21 8.92
N CYS A 295 -9.69 25.37 10.08
CA CYS A 295 -10.16 24.82 11.36
C CYS A 295 -10.77 25.92 12.23
N ASP A 296 -12.10 26.06 12.18
CA ASP A 296 -12.84 27.11 12.88
C ASP A 296 -13.05 26.80 14.37
N PHE A 297 -11.94 26.66 15.13
CA PHE A 297 -11.94 26.35 16.56
C PHE A 297 -12.32 27.55 17.46
N SER A 298 -12.52 28.75 16.91
CA SER A 298 -12.89 29.96 17.65
C SER A 298 -14.14 30.62 17.09
N ALA A 299 -15.11 30.92 17.96
CA ALA A 299 -16.38 31.59 17.62
C ALA A 299 -16.25 33.10 17.29
N MET A 300 -15.08 33.55 16.83
CA MET A 300 -14.73 34.96 16.61
C MET A 300 -14.38 35.19 15.15
N GLY A 301 -15.29 35.84 14.41
CA GLY A 301 -15.04 36.44 13.10
C GLY A 301 -15.10 35.48 11.91
N TYR A 302 -16.05 35.74 11.00
CA TYR A 302 -16.01 35.17 9.66
C TYR A 302 -14.94 35.92 8.83
N GLU A 303 -13.69 35.44 8.82
CA GLU A 303 -12.78 35.77 7.73
C GLU A 303 -13.29 35.08 6.45
N ASP A 304 -13.85 35.90 5.55
CA ASP A 304 -14.35 35.50 4.24
C ASP A 304 -13.25 35.49 3.17
N GLY A 305 -13.49 34.74 2.10
CA GLY A 305 -12.58 34.52 0.97
C GLY A 305 -11.66 33.31 1.10
N ASP A 306 -11.06 32.93 -0.02
CA ASP A 306 -10.23 31.73 -0.15
C ASP A 306 -8.73 32.01 -0.01
N VAL A 307 -7.94 30.93 0.13
CA VAL A 307 -6.48 30.98 0.03
C VAL A 307 -6.10 30.86 -1.45
N SER A 308 -5.23 31.74 -1.93
CA SER A 308 -4.73 31.72 -3.31
C SER A 308 -3.21 31.57 -3.37
N LEU A 309 -2.74 31.04 -4.49
CA LEU A 309 -1.35 30.82 -4.84
C LEU A 309 -1.17 31.16 -6.32
N ASP A 310 -0.30 32.10 -6.66
CA ASP A 310 -0.13 32.58 -8.05
C ASP A 310 -1.48 32.98 -8.71
N GLY A 311 -2.29 33.75 -7.98
CA GLY A 311 -3.62 34.20 -8.41
C GLY A 311 -4.71 33.11 -8.47
N GLN A 312 -4.37 31.82 -8.38
CA GLN A 312 -5.33 30.72 -8.41
C GLN A 312 -5.79 30.30 -7.01
N VAL A 313 -7.07 29.98 -6.86
CA VAL A 313 -7.64 29.48 -5.61
C VAL A 313 -7.13 28.07 -5.31
N VAL A 314 -6.58 27.88 -4.12
CA VAL A 314 -6.13 26.57 -3.62
C VAL A 314 -7.36 25.78 -3.17
N PRO A 315 -7.49 24.47 -3.47
CA PRO A 315 -8.62 23.66 -3.01
C PRO A 315 -8.73 23.64 -1.47
N LYS A 316 -9.89 24.07 -0.97
CA LYS A 316 -10.27 23.91 0.44
C LYS A 316 -10.73 22.47 0.69
N LYS A 317 -10.29 21.87 1.80
CA LYS A 317 -10.72 20.54 2.26
C LYS A 317 -11.20 20.56 3.70
N ASP A 318 -12.18 19.71 3.97
CA ASP A 318 -12.71 19.44 5.31
C ASP A 318 -11.94 18.33 6.04
N THR A 319 -11.26 17.48 5.29
CA THR A 319 -10.40 16.40 5.79
C THR A 319 -9.06 16.41 5.06
N PHE A 320 -7.97 16.10 5.78
CA PHE A 320 -6.62 16.17 5.22
C PHE A 320 -5.75 15.02 5.74
N ARG A 321 -5.04 14.33 4.84
CA ARG A 321 -4.11 13.25 5.23
C ARG A 321 -2.74 13.83 5.58
N TYR A 322 -2.32 13.69 6.83
CA TYR A 322 -1.00 14.10 7.31
C TYR A 322 -0.26 12.93 7.96
N LEU A 323 0.91 12.57 7.42
CA LEU A 323 1.75 11.45 7.88
C LEU A 323 0.96 10.14 8.09
N GLY A 324 0.01 9.89 7.19
CA GLY A 324 -0.87 8.71 7.20
C GLY A 324 -2.11 8.81 8.11
N SER A 325 -2.22 9.81 8.99
CA SER A 325 -3.45 10.05 9.77
C SER A 325 -4.38 11.02 9.06
N MET A 326 -5.69 10.82 9.24
CA MET A 326 -6.72 11.74 8.75
C MET A 326 -7.00 12.82 9.80
N LEU A 327 -6.83 14.08 9.43
CA LEU A 327 -7.25 15.24 10.22
C LEU A 327 -8.62 15.71 9.71
N GLN A 328 -9.49 16.17 10.60
CA GLN A 328 -10.80 16.75 10.29
C GLN A 328 -10.85 18.21 10.76
N LYS A 329 -11.56 19.09 10.04
CA LYS A 329 -11.67 20.51 10.40
C LYS A 329 -12.27 20.75 11.79
N GLU A 330 -13.16 19.87 12.25
CA GLU A 330 -13.79 19.91 13.58
C GLU A 330 -12.89 19.35 14.70
N GLY A 331 -11.79 18.67 14.34
CA GLY A 331 -10.91 17.98 15.30
C GLY A 331 -11.48 16.68 15.86
N ASP A 332 -12.52 16.09 15.25
CA ASP A 332 -12.93 14.71 15.54
C ASP A 332 -11.96 13.70 14.89
N ILE A 333 -12.10 12.43 15.27
CA ILE A 333 -11.23 11.32 14.82
C ILE A 333 -12.00 10.21 14.09
N ASP A 334 -13.26 10.44 13.72
CA ASP A 334 -14.11 9.45 13.06
C ASP A 334 -13.50 8.97 11.73
N GLU A 335 -12.92 9.88 10.96
CA GLU A 335 -12.24 9.57 9.70
C GLU A 335 -10.91 8.86 9.91
N ASP A 336 -10.13 9.20 10.94
CA ASP A 336 -8.86 8.49 11.22
C ASP A 336 -9.13 7.07 11.72
N VAL A 337 -10.10 6.88 12.61
CA VAL A 337 -10.57 5.55 13.06
C VAL A 337 -11.03 4.72 11.86
N SER A 338 -11.84 5.30 10.97
CA SER A 338 -12.33 4.64 9.76
C SER A 338 -11.19 4.29 8.79
N HIS A 339 -10.23 5.20 8.61
CA HIS A 339 -9.04 5.01 7.79
C HIS A 339 -8.12 3.90 8.33
N ARG A 340 -7.87 3.86 9.64
CA ARG A 340 -7.06 2.79 10.28
C ARG A 340 -7.76 1.43 10.26
N ILE A 341 -9.09 1.39 10.39
CA ILE A 341 -9.86 0.15 10.20
C ILE A 341 -9.71 -0.34 8.74
N LYS A 342 -9.81 0.55 7.74
CA LYS A 342 -9.56 0.20 6.32
C LYS A 342 -8.13 -0.30 6.11
N ALA A 343 -7.11 0.34 6.71
CA ALA A 343 -5.71 -0.08 6.63
C ALA A 343 -5.48 -1.46 7.27
N GLY A 344 -6.10 -1.74 8.42
CA GLY A 344 -6.12 -3.06 9.04
C GLY A 344 -6.75 -4.12 8.14
N TRP A 345 -7.89 -3.82 7.52
CA TRP A 345 -8.52 -4.71 6.54
C TRP A 345 -7.68 -4.96 5.29
N LEU A 346 -6.94 -3.97 4.81
CA LEU A 346 -6.00 -4.14 3.70
C LEU A 346 -4.87 -5.11 4.08
N LYS A 347 -4.27 -4.95 5.28
CA LYS A 347 -3.24 -5.87 5.79
C LYS A 347 -3.79 -7.28 6.07
N TRP A 348 -5.01 -7.39 6.58
CA TRP A 348 -5.71 -8.66 6.71
C TRP A 348 -5.93 -9.32 5.34
N ARG A 349 -6.37 -8.55 4.32
CA ARG A 349 -6.64 -9.06 2.97
C ARG A 349 -5.37 -9.52 2.25
N GLN A 350 -4.27 -8.76 2.38
CA GLN A 350 -2.96 -9.13 1.81
C GLN A 350 -2.45 -10.49 2.32
N ALA A 351 -2.81 -10.89 3.54
CA ALA A 351 -2.47 -12.18 4.13
C ALA A 351 -3.66 -13.14 4.26
N ALA A 352 -4.81 -12.84 3.62
CA ALA A 352 -6.05 -13.62 3.77
C ALA A 352 -5.82 -15.09 3.48
N GLY A 353 -4.98 -15.43 2.50
CA GLY A 353 -4.64 -16.81 2.19
C GLY A 353 -4.06 -17.58 3.38
N VAL A 354 -3.03 -17.03 4.05
CA VAL A 354 -2.41 -17.65 5.24
C VAL A 354 -3.37 -17.61 6.44
N LEU A 355 -4.16 -16.54 6.56
CA LEU A 355 -5.10 -16.34 7.66
C LEU A 355 -6.37 -17.19 7.54
N CYS A 356 -6.76 -17.61 6.34
CA CYS A 356 -7.91 -18.49 6.11
C CYS A 356 -7.51 -19.97 5.97
N ASP A 357 -6.26 -20.30 5.61
CA ASP A 357 -5.80 -21.70 5.51
C ASP A 357 -5.93 -22.44 6.86
N HIS A 358 -6.69 -23.52 6.89
CA HIS A 358 -6.94 -24.33 8.08
C HIS A 358 -5.68 -25.08 8.59
N ARG A 359 -4.68 -25.29 7.72
CA ARG A 359 -3.40 -25.95 8.04
C ARG A 359 -2.49 -25.07 8.89
N VAL A 360 -2.66 -23.74 8.85
CA VAL A 360 -1.85 -22.80 9.61
C VAL A 360 -2.35 -22.72 11.06
N PRO A 361 -1.52 -23.00 12.08
CA PRO A 361 -1.96 -22.99 13.49
C PRO A 361 -2.56 -21.65 13.92
N ARG A 362 -3.68 -21.70 14.66
CA ARG A 362 -4.43 -20.49 15.10
C ARG A 362 -3.57 -19.49 15.87
N LYS A 363 -2.68 -19.95 16.76
CA LYS A 363 -1.72 -19.09 17.49
C LYS A 363 -0.69 -18.42 16.56
N LEU A 364 -0.32 -19.03 15.43
CA LEU A 364 0.55 -18.40 14.41
C LEU A 364 -0.20 -17.32 13.62
N LYS A 365 -1.45 -17.56 13.25
CA LYS A 365 -2.34 -16.53 12.67
C LYS A 365 -2.54 -15.36 13.63
N GLY A 366 -2.66 -15.64 14.93
CA GLY A 366 -2.67 -14.62 15.99
C GLY A 366 -1.38 -13.83 16.06
N LYS A 367 -0.21 -14.48 15.97
CA LYS A 367 1.09 -13.79 15.84
C LYS A 367 1.09 -12.83 14.64
N PHE A 368 0.61 -13.26 13.46
CA PHE A 368 0.47 -12.37 12.30
C PHE A 368 -0.45 -11.17 12.58
N TYR A 369 -1.63 -11.40 13.17
CA TYR A 369 -2.55 -10.32 13.55
C TYR A 369 -1.87 -9.29 14.48
N ARG A 370 -1.16 -9.76 15.51
CA ARG A 370 -0.43 -8.91 16.47
C ARG A 370 0.71 -8.11 15.83
N THR A 371 1.38 -8.67 14.83
CA THR A 371 2.58 -8.06 14.21
C THR A 371 2.29 -7.17 13.00
N ALA A 372 1.26 -7.47 12.20
CA ALA A 372 0.99 -6.75 10.94
C ALA A 372 -0.35 -6.00 10.90
N ILE A 373 -1.40 -6.55 11.52
CA ILE A 373 -2.77 -6.03 11.38
C ILE A 373 -3.11 -5.05 12.50
N ARG A 374 -2.94 -5.46 13.77
CA ARG A 374 -3.20 -4.60 14.92
C ARG A 374 -2.36 -3.30 14.89
N PRO A 375 -1.06 -3.32 14.50
CA PRO A 375 -0.29 -2.08 14.37
C PRO A 375 -0.81 -1.15 13.27
N ALA A 376 -1.32 -1.68 12.15
CA ALA A 376 -1.95 -0.86 11.10
C ALA A 376 -3.27 -0.22 11.58
N MET A 377 -4.02 -0.92 12.44
CA MET A 377 -5.25 -0.39 13.08
C MET A 377 -4.99 0.62 14.21
N LEU A 378 -3.84 0.56 14.87
CA LEU A 378 -3.51 1.38 16.05
C LEU A 378 -2.41 2.44 15.81
N TYR A 379 -1.91 2.59 14.58
CA TYR A 379 -0.94 3.65 14.26
C TYR A 379 -1.55 5.03 14.53
N GLY A 380 -0.87 5.86 15.33
CA GLY A 380 -1.31 7.22 15.68
C GLY A 380 -2.42 7.25 16.75
N ALA A 381 -2.95 6.08 17.14
CA ALA A 381 -4.07 5.99 18.06
C ALA A 381 -3.70 6.38 19.50
N GLU A 382 -2.42 6.42 19.83
CA GLU A 382 -1.89 6.98 21.08
C GLU A 382 -2.29 8.45 21.32
N CYS A 383 -2.59 9.21 20.26
CA CYS A 383 -3.03 10.62 20.32
C CYS A 383 -4.56 10.78 20.30
N TRP A 384 -5.33 9.70 20.17
CA TRP A 384 -6.78 9.78 19.98
C TRP A 384 -7.58 9.99 21.28
N PRO A 385 -8.46 11.02 21.37
CA PRO A 385 -9.46 11.14 22.43
C PRO A 385 -10.64 10.18 22.18
N THR A 386 -10.49 8.90 22.49
CA THR A 386 -11.48 7.90 22.08
C THR A 386 -12.78 7.93 22.89
N LYS A 387 -13.89 8.08 22.18
CA LYS A 387 -15.27 7.88 22.63
C LYS A 387 -15.61 6.39 22.58
N ARG A 388 -16.60 5.92 23.36
CA ARG A 388 -17.06 4.51 23.33
C ARG A 388 -17.39 4.00 21.91
N ARG A 389 -17.98 4.84 21.05
CA ARG A 389 -18.27 4.48 19.65
C ARG A 389 -17.03 4.07 18.85
N HIS A 390 -15.90 4.78 19.03
CA HIS A 390 -14.65 4.50 18.31
C HIS A 390 -14.05 3.17 18.74
N VAL A 391 -14.06 2.91 20.05
CA VAL A 391 -13.57 1.66 20.61
C VAL A 391 -14.45 0.48 20.17
N GLN A 392 -15.78 0.67 20.16
CA GLN A 392 -16.72 -0.32 19.63
C GLN A 392 -16.47 -0.61 18.14
N GLN A 393 -16.19 0.40 17.30
CA GLN A 393 -15.86 0.22 15.88
C GLN A 393 -14.58 -0.61 15.71
N LEU A 394 -13.52 -0.31 16.46
CA LEU A 394 -12.27 -1.08 16.47
C LEU A 394 -12.50 -2.54 16.92
N SER A 395 -13.22 -2.75 18.03
CA SER A 395 -13.52 -4.07 18.57
C SER A 395 -14.41 -4.90 17.64
N VAL A 396 -15.36 -4.29 16.92
CA VAL A 396 -16.16 -4.97 15.90
C VAL A 396 -15.30 -5.36 14.68
N ALA A 397 -14.38 -4.49 14.26
CA ALA A 397 -13.44 -4.80 13.17
C ALA A 397 -12.48 -5.93 13.55
N GLU A 398 -11.84 -5.86 14.73
CA GLU A 398 -11.01 -6.93 15.30
C GLU A 398 -11.79 -8.25 15.33
N MET A 399 -12.94 -8.30 16.00
CA MET A 399 -13.66 -9.57 16.18
C MET A 399 -14.16 -10.15 14.86
N ARG A 400 -14.45 -9.33 13.84
CA ARG A 400 -14.77 -9.82 12.49
C ARG A 400 -13.54 -10.47 11.83
N MET A 401 -12.36 -9.86 11.92
CA MET A 401 -11.10 -10.43 11.42
C MET A 401 -10.72 -11.73 12.15
N LEU A 402 -10.81 -11.76 13.48
CA LEU A 402 -10.44 -12.92 14.30
C LEU A 402 -11.41 -14.11 14.12
N ARG A 403 -12.71 -13.84 13.95
CA ARG A 403 -13.68 -14.88 13.61
C ARG A 403 -13.40 -15.50 12.25
N TRP A 404 -13.09 -14.68 11.23
CA TRP A 404 -12.69 -15.18 9.90
C TRP A 404 -11.40 -16.01 9.95
N ILE A 405 -10.39 -15.59 10.73
CA ILE A 405 -9.17 -16.34 11.01
C ILE A 405 -9.45 -17.75 11.58
N CYS A 406 -10.52 -17.90 12.35
CA CYS A 406 -10.95 -19.17 12.93
C CYS A 406 -11.94 -19.97 12.08
N GLY A 407 -12.40 -19.43 10.94
CA GLY A 407 -13.48 -20.03 10.14
C GLY A 407 -14.88 -19.88 10.75
N HIS A 408 -15.07 -18.96 11.71
CA HIS A 408 -16.33 -18.79 12.43
C HIS A 408 -17.19 -17.65 11.90
N THR A 409 -18.51 -17.84 11.91
CA THR A 409 -19.50 -16.79 11.59
C THR A 409 -20.14 -16.20 12.85
N ARG A 410 -21.12 -15.29 12.69
CA ARG A 410 -21.97 -14.84 13.82
C ARG A 410 -23.07 -15.85 14.17
N ARG A 411 -23.43 -16.77 13.26
CA ARG A 411 -24.47 -17.80 13.50
C ARG A 411 -24.00 -18.89 14.46
N ASP A 412 -22.69 -19.13 14.51
CA ASP A 412 -22.02 -20.14 15.33
C ASP A 412 -22.10 -19.84 16.85
N ARG A 413 -22.52 -18.63 17.24
CA ARG A 413 -22.72 -18.16 18.64
C ARG A 413 -21.54 -18.31 19.62
N VAL A 414 -20.36 -18.73 19.16
CA VAL A 414 -19.09 -18.75 19.94
C VAL A 414 -18.83 -17.39 20.58
N ARG A 415 -18.39 -17.32 21.85
CA ARG A 415 -18.13 -16.05 22.54
C ARG A 415 -16.92 -15.34 21.94
N ASN A 416 -16.80 -14.04 22.16
CA ASN A 416 -15.64 -13.27 21.66
C ASN A 416 -14.34 -13.70 22.37
N ASP A 417 -14.45 -14.05 23.65
CA ASP A 417 -13.31 -14.37 24.51
C ASP A 417 -12.67 -15.71 24.10
N ASP A 418 -13.49 -16.76 23.87
CA ASP A 418 -13.05 -18.05 23.34
C ASP A 418 -12.28 -17.90 22.00
N ILE A 419 -12.72 -16.98 21.13
CA ILE A 419 -12.05 -16.69 19.85
C ILE A 419 -10.68 -16.03 20.10
N ARG A 420 -10.62 -15.07 21.01
CA ARG A 420 -9.38 -14.37 21.38
C ARG A 420 -8.37 -15.31 22.03
N GLU A 421 -8.80 -16.18 22.92
CA GLU A 421 -7.98 -17.21 23.58
C GLU A 421 -7.40 -18.21 22.55
N ARG A 422 -8.26 -18.79 21.69
CA ARG A 422 -7.87 -19.72 20.62
C ARG A 422 -6.84 -19.14 19.65
N VAL A 423 -6.91 -17.83 19.39
CA VAL A 423 -5.96 -17.11 18.50
C VAL A 423 -4.74 -16.59 19.27
N GLY A 424 -4.84 -16.38 20.58
CA GLY A 424 -3.80 -15.79 21.42
C GLY A 424 -3.66 -14.29 21.23
N VAL A 425 -4.79 -13.58 21.29
CA VAL A 425 -4.90 -12.15 20.98
C VAL A 425 -5.68 -11.43 22.07
N ALA A 426 -5.01 -10.55 22.81
CA ALA A 426 -5.67 -9.67 23.77
C ALA A 426 -6.56 -8.61 23.06
N PRO A 427 -7.61 -8.10 23.70
CA PRO A 427 -8.54 -7.13 23.12
C PRO A 427 -7.86 -5.86 22.57
N ILE A 428 -8.31 -5.38 21.41
CA ILE A 428 -7.81 -4.13 20.82
C ILE A 428 -8.04 -2.89 21.69
N GLU A 429 -9.09 -2.89 22.52
CA GLU A 429 -9.40 -1.83 23.49
C GLU A 429 -8.28 -1.66 24.54
N GLU A 430 -7.86 -2.74 25.17
CA GLU A 430 -6.75 -2.72 26.13
C GLU A 430 -5.43 -2.31 25.46
N LYS A 431 -5.18 -2.77 24.22
CA LYS A 431 -3.96 -2.41 23.47
C LYS A 431 -3.96 -0.93 23.04
N LEU A 432 -5.13 -0.37 22.73
CA LEU A 432 -5.31 1.06 22.48
C LEU A 432 -5.00 1.89 23.75
N MET A 433 -5.53 1.49 24.90
CA MET A 433 -5.22 2.11 26.20
C MET A 433 -3.72 2.02 26.51
N GLN A 434 -3.12 0.83 26.33
CA GLN A 434 -1.67 0.63 26.48
C GLN A 434 -0.86 1.58 25.59
N HIS A 435 -1.26 1.78 24.32
CA HIS A 435 -0.57 2.69 23.41
C HIS A 435 -0.66 4.15 23.89
N ARG A 436 -1.85 4.61 24.30
CA ARG A 436 -2.06 5.96 24.84
C ARG A 436 -1.32 6.20 26.16
N LEU A 437 -1.33 5.24 27.09
CA LEU A 437 -0.58 5.33 28.34
C LEU A 437 0.95 5.20 28.14
N ARG A 438 1.41 4.44 27.15
CA ARG A 438 2.84 4.40 26.75
C ARG A 438 3.30 5.78 26.28
N TRP A 439 2.49 6.47 25.49
CA TRP A 439 2.76 7.83 25.02
C TRP A 439 2.67 8.87 26.14
N PHE A 440 1.66 8.80 27.00
CA PHE A 440 1.58 9.65 28.20
C PHE A 440 2.82 9.53 29.08
N GLY A 441 3.24 8.31 29.41
CA GLY A 441 4.47 8.11 30.17
C GLY A 441 5.73 8.59 29.44
N HIS A 442 5.77 8.56 28.10
CA HIS A 442 6.84 9.21 27.35
C HIS A 442 6.84 10.72 27.61
N ILE A 443 5.70 11.39 27.45
CA ILE A 443 5.53 12.84 27.67
C ILE A 443 5.93 13.24 29.10
N GLN A 444 5.45 12.53 30.13
CA GLN A 444 5.76 12.84 31.54
C GLN A 444 7.27 12.79 31.87
N ARG A 445 8.05 12.01 31.11
CA ARG A 445 9.52 11.91 31.27
C ARG A 445 10.30 12.85 30.34
N ARG A 446 9.65 13.77 29.64
CA ARG A 446 10.32 14.82 28.85
C ARG A 446 10.35 16.13 29.64
N PRO A 447 11.46 16.89 29.58
CA PRO A 447 11.54 18.21 30.21
C PRO A 447 10.51 19.17 29.58
N GLU A 448 10.06 20.18 30.31
CA GLU A 448 8.89 20.99 29.93
C GLU A 448 9.06 21.75 28.61
N GLU A 449 10.31 22.10 28.26
CA GLU A 449 10.70 22.78 27.02
C GLU A 449 10.63 21.85 25.79
N ALA A 450 10.43 20.54 25.99
CA ALA A 450 10.33 19.59 24.90
C ALA A 450 9.08 19.87 24.03
N PRO A 451 9.21 19.87 22.68
CA PRO A 451 8.08 20.16 21.77
C PRO A 451 6.83 19.29 21.96
N VAL A 452 6.95 18.12 22.61
CA VAL A 452 5.81 17.25 22.94
C VAL A 452 4.81 17.91 23.90
N HIS A 453 5.27 18.80 24.80
CA HIS A 453 4.40 19.57 25.70
C HIS A 453 3.71 20.73 24.99
N ILE A 454 4.34 21.27 23.94
CA ILE A 454 3.78 22.30 23.04
C ILE A 454 2.71 21.69 22.11
N GLY A 455 2.88 20.42 21.71
CA GLY A 455 1.92 19.66 20.91
C GLY A 455 0.59 19.37 21.60
N ILE A 456 0.51 19.54 22.92
CA ILE A 456 -0.76 19.52 23.67
C ILE A 456 -1.47 20.84 23.40
N ILE A 457 -2.59 20.82 22.66
CA ILE A 457 -3.46 21.99 22.50
C ILE A 457 -4.12 22.29 23.86
N ARG A 458 -3.42 23.06 24.68
CA ARG A 458 -3.95 23.64 25.93
C ARG A 458 -4.99 24.68 25.54
N ARG A 459 -6.23 24.56 26.04
CA ARG A 459 -7.17 25.70 25.96
C ARG A 459 -6.61 26.81 26.86
N PRO A 460 -6.67 28.09 26.44
CA PRO A 460 -6.43 29.18 27.37
C PRO A 460 -7.45 29.10 28.51
N GLU A 461 -6.99 29.28 29.74
CA GLU A 461 -7.81 29.09 30.95
C GLU A 461 -9.07 29.98 30.96
N ASN A 462 -8.99 31.13 30.27
CA ASN A 462 -10.03 32.15 30.21
C ASN A 462 -11.12 31.90 29.15
N VAL A 463 -11.11 30.77 28.42
CA VAL A 463 -12.15 30.44 27.42
C VAL A 463 -13.30 29.66 28.06
N LYS A 464 -14.42 30.35 28.32
CA LYS A 464 -15.67 29.72 28.79
C LYS A 464 -16.12 28.62 27.83
N ARG A 465 -16.49 27.45 28.37
CA ARG A 465 -17.07 26.34 27.58
C ARG A 465 -18.39 26.82 26.95
N GLY A 466 -18.55 26.61 25.65
CA GLY A 466 -19.83 26.85 24.96
C GLY A 466 -20.95 25.95 25.50
N ARG A 467 -22.21 26.34 25.28
CA ARG A 467 -23.38 25.54 25.68
C ARG A 467 -23.35 24.17 24.98
N GLY A 468 -23.59 23.09 25.73
CA GLY A 468 -23.62 21.72 25.23
C GLY A 468 -22.59 20.81 25.91
N ARG A 469 -22.49 19.55 25.46
CA ARG A 469 -21.51 18.58 25.96
C ARG A 469 -20.12 18.91 25.40
N PRO A 470 -19.10 19.16 26.24
CA PRO A 470 -17.75 19.46 25.75
C PRO A 470 -17.15 18.32 24.91
N THR A 471 -16.36 18.68 23.90
CA THR A 471 -15.52 17.75 23.14
C THR A 471 -14.51 17.06 24.06
N LEU A 472 -14.47 15.72 24.01
CA LEU A 472 -13.56 14.91 24.81
C LEU A 472 -12.11 15.23 24.42
N THR A 473 -11.30 15.61 25.40
CA THR A 473 -9.87 15.88 25.21
C THR A 473 -9.02 14.63 25.40
N TRP A 474 -7.80 14.64 24.85
CA TRP A 474 -6.83 13.56 25.06
C TRP A 474 -6.48 13.39 26.55
N THR A 475 -6.32 14.50 27.27
CA THR A 475 -6.05 14.50 28.73
C THR A 475 -7.20 13.87 29.53
N GLU A 476 -8.46 14.11 29.15
CA GLU A 476 -9.62 13.44 29.77
C GLU A 476 -9.65 11.95 29.44
N ALA A 477 -9.26 11.54 28.22
CA ALA A 477 -9.13 10.13 27.87
C ALA A 477 -8.02 9.43 28.68
N VAL A 478 -6.85 10.05 28.83
CA VAL A 478 -5.77 9.52 29.70
C VAL A 478 -6.22 9.42 31.16
N LYS A 479 -6.86 10.46 31.72
CA LYS A 479 -7.36 10.44 33.10
C LYS A 479 -8.38 9.30 33.33
N ARG A 480 -9.22 9.01 32.34
CA ARG A 480 -10.13 7.87 32.38
C ARG A 480 -9.37 6.55 32.40
N ASP A 481 -8.42 6.35 31.48
CA ASP A 481 -7.64 5.12 31.39
C ASP A 481 -6.82 4.84 32.67
N LEU A 482 -6.19 5.87 33.26
CA LEU A 482 -5.46 5.75 34.53
C LEU A 482 -6.37 5.32 35.68
N LYS A 483 -7.57 5.90 35.76
CA LYS A 483 -8.58 5.51 36.76
C LYS A 483 -9.10 4.08 36.52
N GLU A 484 -9.29 3.71 35.27
CA GLU A 484 -9.82 2.40 34.87
C GLU A 484 -8.84 1.26 35.15
N TRP A 485 -7.54 1.51 35.02
CA TRP A 485 -6.47 0.53 35.34
C TRP A 485 -5.88 0.71 36.75
N ASN A 486 -6.40 1.67 37.54
CA ASN A 486 -5.90 2.01 38.88
C ASN A 486 -4.38 2.29 38.92
N ILE A 487 -3.88 3.06 37.94
CA ILE A 487 -2.47 3.43 37.81
C ILE A 487 -2.27 4.88 38.24
N ASP A 488 -1.39 5.12 39.20
CA ASP A 488 -0.98 6.47 39.56
C ASP A 488 -0.19 7.13 38.41
N LYS A 489 -0.51 8.40 38.11
CA LYS A 489 0.25 9.24 37.18
C LYS A 489 1.74 9.34 37.57
N GLU A 490 2.06 9.30 38.86
CA GLU A 490 3.42 9.57 39.39
C GLU A 490 4.38 8.41 39.10
N LEU A 491 3.85 7.20 38.96
CA LEU A 491 4.58 6.03 38.47
C LEU A 491 5.18 6.25 37.07
N ALA A 492 4.72 7.25 36.31
CA ALA A 492 5.31 7.59 35.02
C ALA A 492 6.77 8.02 35.11
N ALA A 493 7.26 8.49 36.26
CA ALA A 493 8.67 8.78 36.46
C ALA A 493 9.54 7.51 36.34
N ASP A 494 9.15 6.39 36.96
CA ASP A 494 9.84 5.11 36.81
C ASP A 494 9.48 4.44 35.47
N ARG A 495 10.43 4.44 34.55
CA ARG A 495 10.28 3.78 33.25
C ARG A 495 10.05 2.27 33.35
N LYS A 496 10.57 1.57 34.37
CA LYS A 496 10.40 0.12 34.55
C LYS A 496 9.01 -0.19 35.11
N GLY A 497 8.68 0.36 36.27
CA GLY A 497 7.37 0.25 36.91
C GLY A 497 6.25 0.67 35.98
N TRP A 498 6.39 1.80 35.27
CA TRP A 498 5.42 2.22 34.25
C TRP A 498 5.22 1.17 33.16
N LYS A 499 6.31 0.63 32.58
CA LYS A 499 6.24 -0.37 31.50
C LYS A 499 5.52 -1.63 31.97
N CYS A 500 5.73 -2.06 33.22
CA CYS A 500 5.05 -3.20 33.82
C CYS A 500 3.57 -2.91 34.08
N ALA A 501 3.23 -1.77 34.70
CA ALA A 501 1.85 -1.40 35.04
C ALA A 501 0.96 -1.26 33.80
N ILE A 502 1.49 -0.74 32.68
CA ILE A 502 0.73 -0.64 31.42
C ILE A 502 0.84 -1.90 30.54
N HIS A 503 1.40 -3.01 31.03
CA HIS A 503 1.62 -4.19 30.20
C HIS A 503 0.35 -5.04 30.06
N VAL A 504 -0.31 -4.91 28.91
CA VAL A 504 -1.34 -5.89 28.49
C VAL A 504 -0.62 -7.13 27.94
N PRO A 505 -0.75 -8.32 28.56
CA PRO A 505 -0.19 -9.56 28.04
C PRO A 505 -0.91 -10.01 26.75
N GLU A 506 -0.56 -11.18 26.21
CA GLU A 506 -1.35 -11.85 25.17
C GLU A 506 -1.68 -13.28 25.65
N PRO A 507 -2.89 -13.82 25.35
CA PRO A 507 -3.27 -15.19 25.72
C PRO A 507 -2.60 -16.32 24.91
#